data_AF-A0A9E4LHI2-F1
#
_entry.id   AF-A0A9E4LHI2-F1
#
_cell.length_a   1.000
_cell.length_b   1.000
_cell.length_c   1.000
_cell.angle_alpha   90.00
_cell.angle_beta   90.00
_cell.angle_gamma   90.00
#
_symmetry.space_group_name_H-M   'P 1'
#
loop_
_entity.id
_entity.type
_entity.pdbx_description
1 polymer ?
#
loop_
_entity_poly.entity_id
_entity_poly.type
_entity_poly.pdbx_seq_one_letter_code
_entity_poly.pdbx_strand_id
1 'polypeptide(L)'
;MYQLPRAARYLVYTNIFVAGCTAALVHSSVILLGLTDAHITWFTFFSTLASYNFMRLYQLLDSKGEPRAPLHCWVDQHRGLIGVLVVVGLTGALFQFFRFQPLTRWFIVPLGAISFLYAVRIPGTGGRRLRELPGFKIFLISVLWAMVTVTLPAIESGAFGTMEGAVLTLERFLFIFAITLPFDIRDLPFDGPDMFTLPQHYGINGAKGIGLFVLLALDLVLVLEWGLGYYSLPEMLWMIGVAELAAVALFFSDPERPEPYFSVGVEGLSLLWLGAVAVAQLF
;
A
#
# COMPACT_ATOMS: atom_id res chain seq x y z
N MET A 1 26.55 6.99 -0.78
CA MET A 1 25.17 7.13 -0.24
C MET A 1 24.36 7.95 -1.24
N TYR A 2 23.64 7.30 -2.16
CA TYR A 2 22.81 8.03 -3.14
C TYR A 2 21.66 8.71 -2.39
N GLN A 3 21.73 10.04 -2.24
CA GLN A 3 20.65 10.82 -1.67
C GLN A 3 19.65 11.19 -2.77
N LEU A 4 18.36 11.13 -2.46
CA LEU A 4 17.31 11.60 -3.37
C LEU A 4 17.57 13.07 -3.77
N PRO A 5 17.32 13.42 -5.05
CA PRO A 5 17.19 14.83 -5.45
C PRO A 5 16.21 15.55 -4.51
N ARG A 6 16.45 16.84 -4.26
CA ARG A 6 15.63 17.62 -3.29
C ARG A 6 14.12 17.43 -3.53
N ALA A 7 13.66 17.55 -4.78
CA ALA A 7 12.25 17.37 -5.11
C ALA A 7 11.71 15.97 -4.79
N ALA A 8 12.42 14.91 -5.20
CA ALA A 8 12.02 13.53 -4.94
C ALA A 8 11.96 13.22 -3.43
N ARG A 9 12.91 13.76 -2.66
CA ARG A 9 12.90 13.64 -1.20
C ARG A 9 11.66 14.28 -0.58
N TYR A 10 11.23 15.45 -1.06
CA TYR A 10 10.00 16.09 -0.56
C TYR A 10 8.78 15.23 -0.85
N LEU A 11 8.65 14.67 -2.05
CA LEU A 11 7.51 13.81 -2.42
C LEU A 11 7.41 12.57 -1.53
N VAL A 12 8.54 11.92 -1.24
CA VAL A 12 8.60 10.76 -0.36
C VAL A 12 8.37 11.16 1.10
N TYR A 13 8.97 12.27 1.55
CA TYR A 13 8.93 12.67 2.97
C TYR A 13 7.60 13.34 3.37
N THR A 14 6.80 13.78 2.41
CA THR A 14 5.43 14.26 2.64
C THR A 14 4.37 13.18 2.44
N ASN A 15 4.78 11.95 2.10
CA ASN A 15 3.91 10.84 1.69
C ASN A 15 2.98 11.16 0.50
N ILE A 16 3.25 12.23 -0.26
CA ILE A 16 2.49 12.52 -1.50
C ILE A 16 2.71 11.41 -2.52
N PHE A 17 3.94 10.89 -2.61
CA PHE A 17 4.24 9.77 -3.51
C PHE A 17 3.44 8.52 -3.15
N VAL A 18 3.45 8.12 -1.87
CA VAL A 18 2.67 6.96 -1.37
C VAL A 18 1.17 7.16 -1.60
N ALA A 19 0.63 8.36 -1.33
CA ALA A 19 -0.76 8.68 -1.63
C ALA A 19 -1.08 8.53 -3.13
N GLY A 20 -0.17 8.94 -4.02
CA GLY A 20 -0.27 8.73 -5.45
C GLY A 20 -0.24 7.25 -5.85
N CYS A 21 0.64 6.45 -5.24
CA CYS A 21 0.70 5.00 -5.45
C CYS A 21 -0.60 4.30 -5.03
N THR A 22 -1.15 4.61 -3.85
CA THR A 22 -2.45 4.05 -3.43
C THR A 22 -3.57 4.48 -4.36
N ALA A 23 -3.61 5.76 -4.74
CA ALA A 23 -4.61 6.27 -5.67
C ALA A 23 -4.52 5.58 -7.04
N ALA A 24 -3.31 5.27 -7.52
CA ALA A 24 -3.11 4.57 -8.76
C ALA A 24 -3.68 3.15 -8.74
N LEU A 25 -3.46 2.39 -7.66
CA LEU A 25 -4.06 1.06 -7.51
C LEU A 25 -5.59 1.09 -7.42
N VAL A 26 -6.15 2.12 -6.80
CA VAL A 26 -7.61 2.32 -6.75
C VAL A 26 -8.13 2.67 -8.13
N HIS A 27 -7.41 3.53 -8.85
CA HIS A 27 -7.80 3.95 -10.19
C HIS A 27 -7.69 2.81 -11.21
N SER A 28 -6.74 1.89 -11.06
CA SER A 28 -6.71 0.68 -11.89
C SER A 28 -7.96 -0.16 -11.66
N SER A 29 -8.41 -0.32 -10.41
CA SER A 29 -9.68 -1.00 -10.12
C SER A 29 -10.91 -0.24 -10.62
N VAL A 30 -10.89 1.10 -10.64
CA VAL A 30 -11.95 1.91 -11.27
C VAL A 30 -12.06 1.60 -12.76
N ILE A 31 -10.93 1.50 -13.47
CA ILE A 31 -10.90 1.17 -14.91
C ILE A 31 -11.40 -0.25 -15.13
N LEU A 32 -10.83 -1.23 -14.42
CA LEU A 32 -11.15 -2.66 -14.59
C LEU A 32 -12.62 -2.97 -14.28
N LEU A 33 -13.21 -2.30 -13.31
CA LEU A 33 -14.62 -2.49 -12.92
C LEU A 33 -15.59 -1.58 -13.70
N GLY A 34 -15.12 -0.85 -14.72
CA GLY A 34 -15.97 -0.01 -15.59
C GLY A 34 -16.63 1.18 -14.88
N LEU A 35 -16.05 1.68 -13.79
CA LEU A 35 -16.55 2.87 -13.09
C LEU A 35 -16.22 4.14 -13.89
N THR A 36 -17.21 5.01 -14.07
CA THR A 36 -17.06 6.28 -14.79
C THR A 36 -16.53 7.41 -13.91
N ASP A 37 -16.58 7.24 -12.60
CA ASP A 37 -16.28 8.26 -11.62
C ASP A 37 -15.07 7.89 -10.75
N ALA A 38 -14.12 8.82 -10.65
CA ALA A 38 -12.88 8.66 -9.90
C ALA A 38 -12.94 9.28 -8.48
N HIS A 39 -14.12 9.59 -7.91
CA HIS A 39 -14.19 10.12 -6.53
C HIS A 39 -13.57 9.19 -5.49
N ILE A 40 -13.61 7.88 -5.71
CA ILE A 40 -12.93 6.90 -4.87
C ILE A 40 -11.41 6.99 -4.93
N THR A 41 -10.83 7.27 -6.11
CA THR A 41 -9.40 7.52 -6.29
C THR A 41 -8.94 8.74 -5.49
N TRP A 42 -9.72 9.82 -5.50
CA TRP A 42 -9.39 11.02 -4.74
C TRP A 42 -9.59 10.84 -3.24
N PHE A 43 -10.63 10.11 -2.83
CA PHE A 43 -10.83 9.76 -1.43
C PHE A 43 -9.63 8.97 -0.87
N THR A 44 -9.15 7.97 -1.60
CA THR A 44 -8.01 7.15 -1.19
C THR A 44 -6.70 7.94 -1.20
N PHE A 45 -6.49 8.81 -2.18
CA PHE A 45 -5.36 9.75 -2.17
C PHE A 45 -5.33 10.60 -0.89
N PHE A 46 -6.44 11.28 -0.58
CA PHE A 46 -6.51 12.21 0.56
C PHE A 46 -6.47 11.48 1.91
N SER A 47 -7.11 10.32 2.02
CA SER A 47 -7.08 9.50 3.24
C SER A 47 -5.69 8.91 3.48
N THR A 48 -4.99 8.39 2.46
CA THR A 48 -3.60 7.95 2.59
C THR A 48 -2.69 9.10 3.00
N LEU A 49 -2.86 10.28 2.37
CA LEU A 49 -2.09 11.48 2.71
C LEU A 49 -2.30 11.88 4.19
N ALA A 50 -3.55 11.84 4.68
CA ALA A 50 -3.87 12.12 6.07
C ALA A 50 -3.26 11.07 7.02
N SER A 51 -3.52 9.79 6.79
CA SER A 51 -3.14 8.70 7.68
C SER A 51 -1.62 8.55 7.81
N TYR A 52 -0.88 8.61 6.70
CA TYR A 52 0.59 8.48 6.73
C TYR A 52 1.26 9.69 7.38
N ASN A 53 0.77 10.91 7.13
CA ASN A 53 1.32 12.10 7.78
C ASN A 53 0.94 12.17 9.26
N PHE A 54 -0.27 11.73 9.64
CA PHE A 54 -0.66 11.57 11.03
C PHE A 54 0.25 10.57 11.75
N MET A 55 0.52 9.41 11.15
CA MET A 55 1.42 8.40 11.72
C MET A 55 2.82 8.97 12.00
N ARG A 56 3.36 9.80 11.08
CA ARG A 56 4.66 10.46 11.29
C ARG A 56 4.64 11.44 12.46
N LEU A 57 3.59 12.26 12.58
CA LEU A 57 3.44 13.19 13.70
C LEU A 57 3.29 12.44 15.03
N TYR A 58 2.49 11.38 15.04
CA TYR A 58 2.29 10.55 16.22
C TYR A 58 3.61 9.89 16.67
N GLN A 59 4.38 9.34 15.73
CA GLN A 59 5.70 8.77 16.02
C GLN A 59 6.65 9.82 16.63
N LEU A 60 6.66 11.06 16.15
CA LEU A 60 7.49 12.12 16.76
C LEU A 60 7.12 12.42 18.22
N LEU A 61 5.84 12.29 18.59
CA LEU A 61 5.36 12.50 19.96
C LEU A 61 5.69 11.29 20.86
N ASP A 62 5.67 10.09 20.29
CA ASP A 62 5.86 8.83 21.02
C ASP A 62 7.34 8.44 21.18
N SER A 63 8.22 8.84 20.24
CA SER A 63 9.66 8.57 20.25
C SER A 63 10.41 9.43 21.27
N LYS A 64 10.27 9.12 22.57
CA LYS A 64 11.13 9.70 23.61
C LYS A 64 12.47 8.94 23.69
N GLY A 65 13.52 9.52 23.11
CA GLY A 65 14.92 9.14 23.40
C GLY A 65 15.62 8.19 22.42
N GLU A 66 14.98 7.80 21.31
CA GLU A 66 15.63 6.97 20.28
C GLU A 66 16.47 7.79 19.27
N PRO A 67 17.54 7.20 18.69
CA PRO A 67 18.30 7.81 17.60
C PRO A 67 17.37 8.18 16.44
N ARG A 68 17.33 9.46 16.11
CA ARG A 68 16.43 9.96 15.06
C ARG A 68 17.02 9.64 13.69
N ALA A 69 16.37 8.73 12.95
CA ALA A 69 16.69 8.53 11.54
C ALA A 69 16.55 9.88 10.77
N PRO A 70 17.24 10.06 9.63
CA PRO A 70 17.20 11.31 8.86
C PRO A 70 15.77 11.80 8.55
N LEU A 71 14.84 10.87 8.34
CA LEU A 71 13.42 11.14 8.18
C LEU A 71 12.80 11.84 9.39
N HIS A 72 13.04 11.34 10.60
CA HIS A 72 12.49 11.91 11.83
C HIS A 72 13.00 13.34 12.05
N CYS A 73 14.29 13.58 11.82
CA CYS A 73 14.86 14.93 11.89
C CYS A 73 14.21 15.88 10.88
N TRP A 74 13.95 15.41 9.66
CA TRP A 74 13.30 16.24 8.64
C TRP A 74 11.84 16.54 9.00
N VAL A 75 11.07 15.54 9.45
CA VAL A 75 9.68 15.73 9.89
C VAL A 75 9.62 16.68 11.09
N ASP A 76 10.58 16.59 12.02
CA ASP A 76 10.69 17.48 13.17
C ASP A 76 10.85 18.96 12.77
N GLN A 77 11.66 19.21 11.73
CA GLN A 77 11.87 20.55 11.16
C GLN A 77 10.67 21.06 10.36
N HIS A 78 9.81 20.17 9.86
CA HIS A 78 8.70 20.50 8.96
C HIS A 78 7.32 20.15 9.54
N ARG A 79 7.19 20.07 10.87
CA ARG A 79 5.93 19.68 11.56
C ARG A 79 4.71 20.47 11.09
N GLY A 80 4.85 21.77 10.84
CA GLY A 80 3.77 22.63 10.35
C GLY A 80 3.25 22.21 8.96
N LEU A 81 4.17 21.93 8.03
CA LEU A 81 3.82 21.41 6.70
C LEU A 81 3.09 20.07 6.79
N ILE A 82 3.61 19.15 7.60
CA ILE A 82 3.01 17.83 7.79
C ILE A 82 1.63 17.93 8.43
N GLY A 83 1.45 18.82 9.41
CA GLY A 83 0.13 19.12 10.00
C GLY A 83 -0.87 19.68 8.99
N VAL A 84 -0.44 20.60 8.12
CA VAL A 84 -1.28 21.11 7.02
C VAL A 84 -1.70 19.98 6.07
N LEU A 85 -0.77 19.08 5.70
CA LEU A 85 -1.10 17.93 4.85
C LEU A 85 -2.10 16.97 5.49
N VAL A 86 -2.05 16.79 6.82
CA VAL A 86 -3.07 16.02 7.56
C VAL A 86 -4.44 16.69 7.43
N VAL A 87 -4.53 18.01 7.66
CA VAL A 87 -5.80 18.75 7.57
C VAL A 87 -6.34 18.73 6.14
N VAL A 88 -5.48 18.96 5.14
CA VAL A 88 -5.86 18.88 3.71
C VAL A 88 -6.34 17.47 3.35
N GLY A 89 -5.62 16.43 3.78
CA GLY A 89 -6.04 15.05 3.57
C GLY A 89 -7.38 14.71 4.24
N LEU A 90 -7.58 15.12 5.50
CA LEU A 90 -8.85 14.86 6.20
C LEU A 90 -10.02 15.60 5.56
N THR A 91 -9.84 16.87 5.20
CA THR A 91 -10.89 17.67 4.56
C THR A 91 -11.22 17.15 3.16
N GLY A 92 -10.22 16.80 2.36
CA GLY A 92 -10.41 16.19 1.05
C GLY A 92 -11.09 14.82 1.11
N ALA A 93 -10.68 13.96 2.05
CA ALA A 93 -11.32 12.66 2.27
C ALA A 93 -12.77 12.83 2.75
N LEU A 94 -13.03 13.74 3.69
CA LEU A 94 -14.37 14.00 4.19
C LEU A 94 -15.30 14.56 3.11
N PHE A 95 -14.79 15.43 2.23
CA PHE A 95 -15.55 15.93 1.09
C PHE A 95 -16.00 14.80 0.15
N GLN A 96 -15.11 13.85 -0.17
CA GLN A 96 -15.47 12.71 -1.02
C GLN A 96 -16.34 11.67 -0.29
N PHE A 97 -16.17 11.51 1.03
CA PHE A 97 -16.91 10.53 1.84
C PHE A 97 -18.42 10.63 1.69
N PHE A 98 -18.96 11.85 1.59
CA PHE A 98 -20.40 12.08 1.47
C PHE A 98 -20.98 11.73 0.09
N ARG A 99 -20.13 11.41 -0.89
CA ARG A 99 -20.54 11.10 -2.26
C ARG A 99 -20.76 9.60 -2.48
N PHE A 100 -20.25 8.76 -1.58
CA PHE A 100 -20.38 7.31 -1.69
C PHE A 100 -21.75 6.80 -1.26
N GLN A 101 -22.13 5.65 -1.83
CA GLN A 101 -23.34 4.97 -1.40
C GLN A 101 -23.25 4.54 0.08
N PRO A 102 -24.38 4.30 0.76
CA PRO A 102 -24.39 3.96 2.19
C PRO A 102 -23.50 2.76 2.55
N LEU A 103 -23.49 1.71 1.73
CA LEU A 103 -22.70 0.50 1.99
C LEU A 103 -21.20 0.78 2.03
N THR A 104 -20.67 1.51 1.05
CA THR A 104 -19.26 1.91 1.00
C THR A 104 -18.86 2.75 2.21
N ARG A 105 -19.72 3.68 2.65
CA ARG A 105 -19.49 4.46 3.88
C ARG A 105 -19.39 3.56 5.12
N TRP A 106 -20.24 2.55 5.23
CA TRP A 106 -20.18 1.58 6.32
C TRP A 106 -18.90 0.75 6.32
N PHE A 107 -18.35 0.42 5.16
CA PHE A 107 -17.06 -0.28 5.05
C PHE A 107 -15.85 0.62 5.34
N ILE A 108 -15.93 1.91 4.99
CA ILE A 108 -14.86 2.87 5.28
C ILE A 108 -14.61 3.01 6.79
N VAL A 109 -15.66 2.99 7.62
CA VAL A 109 -15.54 3.19 9.08
C VAL A 109 -14.60 2.16 9.76
N PRO A 110 -14.83 0.84 9.65
CA PRO A 110 -13.93 -0.14 10.26
C PRO A 110 -12.53 -0.14 9.61
N LEU A 111 -12.41 0.10 8.30
CA LEU A 111 -11.10 0.21 7.63
C LEU A 111 -10.30 1.41 8.16
N GLY A 112 -10.96 2.55 8.36
CA GLY A 112 -10.38 3.75 8.98
C GLY A 112 -9.98 3.50 10.44
N ALA A 113 -10.81 2.79 11.21
CA ALA A 113 -10.47 2.41 12.58
C ALA A 113 -9.24 1.50 12.64
N ILE A 114 -9.15 0.49 11.76
CA ILE A 114 -7.96 -0.37 11.66
C ILE A 114 -6.72 0.46 11.28
N SER A 115 -6.84 1.38 10.31
CA SER A 115 -5.74 2.28 9.91
C SER A 115 -5.28 3.17 11.07
N PHE A 116 -6.20 3.67 11.89
CA PHE A 116 -5.88 4.45 13.08
C PHE A 116 -5.17 3.61 14.16
N LEU A 117 -5.70 2.43 14.48
CA LEU A 117 -5.12 1.49 15.45
C LEU A 117 -3.78 0.89 14.99
N TYR A 118 -3.50 0.93 13.69
CA TYR A 118 -2.19 0.60 13.14
C TYR A 118 -1.11 1.59 13.57
N ALA A 119 -1.46 2.87 13.70
CA ALA A 119 -0.52 3.94 14.09
C ALA A 119 -0.42 4.13 15.62
N VAL A 120 -1.55 4.03 16.31
CA VAL A 120 -1.69 4.41 17.73
C VAL A 120 -1.54 3.21 18.67
N ARG A 121 -0.95 3.43 19.84
CA ARG A 121 -0.84 2.40 20.89
C ARG A 121 -2.22 1.98 21.39
N ILE A 122 -2.47 0.68 21.47
CA ILE A 122 -3.76 0.14 21.90
C ILE A 122 -3.78 0.01 23.44
N PRO A 123 -4.77 0.58 24.14
CA PRO A 123 -4.94 0.34 25.58
C PRO A 123 -5.18 -1.14 25.87
N GLY A 124 -4.52 -1.69 26.89
CA GLY A 124 -4.69 -3.08 27.32
C GLY A 124 -3.79 -4.13 26.64
N THR A 125 -3.04 -3.78 25.58
CA THR A 125 -2.10 -4.70 24.89
C THR A 125 -0.64 -4.53 25.33
N GLY A 126 -0.41 -3.96 26.52
CA GLY A 126 0.93 -3.52 26.95
C GLY A 126 1.42 -2.29 26.18
N GLY A 127 0.52 -1.57 25.50
CA GLY A 127 0.86 -0.38 24.70
C GLY A 127 1.40 -0.70 23.31
N ARG A 128 1.17 -1.91 22.79
CA ARG A 128 1.54 -2.29 21.42
C ARG A 128 0.59 -1.66 20.39
N ARG A 129 1.14 -1.31 19.23
CA ARG A 129 0.40 -0.91 18.02
C ARG A 129 -0.03 -2.15 17.24
N LEU A 130 -1.08 -2.05 16.42
CA LEU A 130 -1.53 -3.22 15.63
C LEU A 130 -0.42 -3.72 14.67
N ARG A 131 0.43 -2.80 14.20
CA ARG A 131 1.60 -3.10 13.36
C ARG A 131 2.74 -3.84 14.06
N GLU A 132 2.73 -3.90 15.39
CA GLU A 132 3.75 -4.55 16.21
C GLU A 132 3.33 -5.95 16.67
N LEU A 133 2.16 -6.42 16.23
CA LEU A 133 1.75 -7.77 16.54
C LEU A 133 2.62 -8.80 15.79
N PRO A 134 3.18 -9.79 16.51
CA PRO A 134 4.01 -10.87 15.95
C PRO A 134 3.45 -11.47 14.66
N GLY A 135 4.23 -11.42 13.56
CA GLY A 135 3.90 -12.07 12.28
C GLY A 135 2.66 -11.52 11.55
N PHE A 136 1.96 -10.53 12.11
CA PHE A 136 0.68 -10.06 11.57
C PHE A 136 0.81 -8.85 10.65
N LYS A 137 1.95 -8.14 10.71
CA LYS A 137 2.19 -6.87 10.01
C LYS A 137 1.90 -6.95 8.50
N ILE A 138 2.50 -7.91 7.80
CA ILE A 138 2.38 -8.02 6.34
C ILE A 138 0.97 -8.39 5.89
N PHE A 139 0.33 -9.35 6.58
CA PHE A 139 -1.04 -9.77 6.28
C PHE A 139 -2.05 -8.65 6.52
N LEU A 140 -1.87 -7.89 7.60
CA LEU A 140 -2.72 -6.76 7.90
C LEU A 140 -2.62 -5.67 6.83
N ILE A 141 -1.41 -5.35 6.36
CA ILE A 141 -1.20 -4.38 5.28
C ILE A 141 -1.86 -4.89 4.00
N SER A 142 -1.59 -6.13 3.58
CA SER A 142 -2.10 -6.65 2.31
C SER A 142 -3.62 -6.79 2.28
N VAL A 143 -4.25 -7.25 3.36
CA VAL A 143 -5.71 -7.28 3.47
C VAL A 143 -6.28 -5.86 3.45
N LEU A 144 -5.76 -4.94 4.28
CA LEU A 144 -6.31 -3.59 4.36
C LEU A 144 -6.21 -2.86 3.01
N TRP A 145 -5.08 -3.01 2.31
CA TRP A 145 -4.89 -2.42 0.98
C TRP A 145 -5.77 -3.08 -0.08
N ALA A 146 -5.94 -4.39 -0.09
CA ALA A 146 -6.87 -5.05 -1.02
C ALA A 146 -8.31 -4.56 -0.79
N MET A 147 -8.73 -4.45 0.47
CA MET A 147 -10.06 -3.93 0.82
C MET A 147 -10.26 -2.48 0.38
N VAL A 148 -9.26 -1.61 0.60
CA VAL A 148 -9.35 -0.20 0.21
C VAL A 148 -9.27 -0.01 -1.30
N THR A 149 -8.38 -0.74 -1.98
CA THR A 149 -8.07 -0.50 -3.39
C THR A 149 -8.96 -1.29 -4.36
N VAL A 150 -9.59 -2.39 -3.93
CA VAL A 150 -10.51 -3.19 -4.75
C VAL A 150 -11.91 -3.25 -4.16
N THR A 151 -12.05 -3.62 -2.88
CA THR A 151 -13.39 -3.87 -2.33
C THR A 151 -14.25 -2.61 -2.29
N LEU A 152 -13.68 -1.44 -1.96
CA LEU A 152 -14.44 -0.19 -2.02
C LEU A 152 -14.91 0.15 -3.46
N PRO A 153 -14.06 0.12 -4.51
CA PRO A 153 -14.53 0.23 -5.90
C PRO A 153 -15.55 -0.84 -6.30
N ALA A 154 -15.36 -2.09 -5.88
CA ALA A 154 -16.29 -3.19 -6.19
C ALA A 154 -17.67 -2.96 -5.58
N ILE A 155 -17.77 -2.34 -4.39
CA ILE A 155 -19.06 -1.96 -3.82
C ILE A 155 -19.71 -0.88 -4.70
N GLU A 156 -18.96 0.15 -5.11
CA GLU A 156 -19.45 1.23 -5.97
C GLU A 156 -19.86 0.75 -7.39
N SER A 157 -19.18 -0.27 -7.93
CA SER A 157 -19.51 -0.84 -9.25
C SER A 157 -20.62 -1.90 -9.22
N GLY A 158 -20.96 -2.42 -8.03
CA GLY A 158 -21.85 -3.58 -7.88
C GLY A 158 -21.17 -4.93 -8.06
N ALA A 159 -19.84 -4.97 -8.25
CA ALA A 159 -19.05 -6.21 -8.30
C ALA A 159 -18.79 -6.82 -6.89
N PHE A 160 -19.19 -6.15 -5.81
CA PHE A 160 -19.03 -6.70 -4.47
C PHE A 160 -19.86 -7.98 -4.28
N GLY A 161 -19.18 -9.07 -3.90
CA GLY A 161 -19.80 -10.38 -3.75
C GLY A 161 -19.93 -11.19 -5.04
N THR A 162 -19.47 -10.66 -6.18
CA THR A 162 -19.35 -11.43 -7.43
C THR A 162 -18.02 -12.18 -7.49
N MET A 163 -17.90 -13.13 -8.43
CA MET A 163 -16.63 -13.81 -8.68
C MET A 163 -15.56 -12.84 -9.16
N GLU A 164 -15.89 -11.92 -10.08
CA GLU A 164 -15.00 -10.86 -10.56
C GLU A 164 -14.42 -10.03 -9.40
N GLY A 165 -15.27 -9.48 -8.53
CA GLY A 165 -14.79 -8.70 -7.39
C GLY A 165 -13.97 -9.51 -6.40
N ALA A 166 -14.27 -10.80 -6.21
CA ALA A 166 -13.52 -11.68 -5.33
C ALA A 166 -12.13 -12.03 -5.88
N VAL A 167 -12.03 -12.35 -7.17
CA VAL A 167 -10.75 -12.70 -7.81
C VAL A 167 -9.86 -11.47 -7.92
N LEU A 168 -10.40 -10.31 -8.31
CA LEU A 168 -9.67 -9.03 -8.30
C LEU A 168 -9.17 -8.66 -6.88
N THR A 169 -9.94 -8.96 -5.83
CA THR A 169 -9.50 -8.72 -4.44
C THR A 169 -8.34 -9.64 -4.08
N LEU A 170 -8.38 -10.91 -4.50
CA LEU A 170 -7.30 -11.87 -4.30
C LEU A 170 -6.03 -11.46 -5.06
N GLU A 171 -6.17 -11.08 -6.34
CA GLU A 171 -5.08 -10.53 -7.16
C GLU A 171 -4.36 -9.40 -6.42
N ARG A 172 -5.13 -8.38 -6.00
CA ARG A 172 -4.57 -7.23 -5.30
C ARG A 172 -3.92 -7.62 -3.98
N PHE A 173 -4.51 -8.54 -3.22
CA PHE A 173 -3.92 -9.05 -1.98
C PHE A 173 -2.54 -9.68 -2.24
N LEU A 174 -2.42 -10.54 -3.25
CA LEU A 174 -1.17 -11.21 -3.60
C LEU A 174 -0.11 -10.21 -4.05
N PHE A 175 -0.50 -9.24 -4.89
CA PHE A 175 0.39 -8.18 -5.34
C PHE A 175 0.92 -7.34 -4.17
N ILE A 176 0.03 -6.83 -3.30
CA ILE A 176 0.45 -6.03 -2.14
C ILE A 176 1.33 -6.84 -1.18
N PHE A 177 0.96 -8.09 -0.93
CA PHE A 177 1.75 -8.98 -0.09
C PHE A 177 3.18 -9.10 -0.61
N ALA A 178 3.36 -9.34 -1.91
CA ALA A 178 4.67 -9.48 -2.52
C ALA A 178 5.49 -8.18 -2.45
N ILE A 179 4.91 -7.03 -2.81
CA ILE A 179 5.64 -5.74 -2.81
C ILE A 179 5.88 -5.16 -1.41
N THR A 180 5.19 -5.67 -0.38
CA THR A 180 5.44 -5.29 1.02
C THR A 180 6.67 -6.00 1.58
N LEU A 181 6.98 -7.20 1.09
CA LEU A 181 8.06 -8.03 1.61
C LEU A 181 9.48 -7.42 1.51
N PRO A 182 9.84 -6.68 0.43
CA PRO A 182 11.08 -5.91 0.39
C PRO A 182 11.23 -4.92 1.55
N PHE A 183 10.12 -4.31 2.01
CA PHE A 183 10.17 -3.38 3.15
C PHE A 183 10.44 -4.10 4.46
N ASP A 184 9.89 -5.28 4.67
CA ASP A 184 10.22 -6.11 5.84
C ASP A 184 11.67 -6.59 5.80
N ILE A 185 12.21 -6.92 4.62
CA ILE A 185 13.64 -7.26 4.46
C ILE A 185 14.53 -6.05 4.80
N ARG A 186 14.16 -4.86 4.32
CA ARG A 186 14.88 -3.61 4.61
C ARG A 186 14.89 -3.29 6.11
N ASP A 187 13.75 -3.46 6.77
CA ASP A 187 13.54 -3.05 8.15
C ASP A 187 14.14 -4.06 9.16
N LEU A 188 14.61 -5.22 8.69
CA LEU A 188 15.17 -6.30 9.51
C LEU A 188 16.21 -5.85 10.56
N PRO A 189 17.15 -4.93 10.28
CA PRO A 189 18.12 -4.46 11.28
C PRO A 189 17.53 -3.58 12.40
N PHE A 190 16.32 -3.03 12.18
CA PHE A 190 15.65 -2.09 13.07
C PHE A 190 14.42 -2.69 13.76
N ASP A 191 13.87 -3.78 13.21
CA ASP A 191 12.73 -4.48 13.80
C ASP A 191 13.11 -5.15 15.12
N GLY A 192 12.25 -5.00 16.14
CA GLY A 192 12.43 -5.65 17.43
C GLY A 192 12.40 -7.18 17.32
N PRO A 193 13.02 -7.92 18.27
CA PRO A 193 13.11 -9.38 18.22
C PRO A 193 11.75 -10.08 18.29
N ASP A 194 10.76 -9.44 18.92
CA ASP A 194 9.42 -9.99 19.12
C ASP A 194 8.45 -9.70 17.94
N MET A 195 8.94 -9.15 16.82
CA MET A 195 8.10 -8.82 15.67
C MET A 195 7.71 -10.05 14.82
N PHE A 196 8.52 -11.11 14.87
CA PHE A 196 8.35 -12.36 14.11
C PHE A 196 7.98 -12.12 12.63
N THR A 197 8.64 -11.16 11.97
CA THR A 197 8.42 -10.92 10.54
C THR A 197 8.89 -12.11 9.71
N LEU A 198 8.40 -12.23 8.47
CA LEU A 198 8.83 -13.32 7.57
C LEU A 198 10.37 -13.41 7.41
N PRO A 199 11.11 -12.32 7.18
CA PRO A 199 12.57 -12.40 7.13
C PRO A 199 13.23 -12.73 8.48
N GLN A 200 12.60 -12.43 9.63
CA GLN A 200 13.10 -12.88 10.94
C GLN A 200 12.88 -14.38 11.15
N HIS A 201 11.75 -14.93 10.72
CA HIS A 201 11.39 -16.33 10.95
C HIS A 201 12.02 -17.31 9.95
N TYR A 202 12.02 -16.95 8.65
CA TYR A 202 12.51 -17.82 7.56
C TYR A 202 13.86 -17.37 6.97
N GLY A 203 14.43 -16.28 7.48
CA GLY A 203 15.60 -15.62 6.88
C GLY A 203 15.24 -14.87 5.59
N ILE A 204 16.20 -14.05 5.12
CA ILE A 204 16.00 -13.21 3.91
C ILE A 204 15.67 -14.07 2.69
N ASN A 205 16.40 -15.17 2.46
CA ASN A 205 16.18 -16.03 1.29
C ASN A 205 14.86 -16.80 1.39
N GLY A 206 14.46 -17.23 2.59
CA GLY A 206 13.17 -17.88 2.81
C GLY A 206 12.01 -16.92 2.55
N ALA A 207 12.10 -15.68 3.06
CA ALA A 207 11.13 -14.63 2.75
C ALA A 207 11.05 -14.37 1.24
N LYS A 208 12.18 -14.17 0.55
CA LYS A 208 12.19 -14.01 -0.92
C LYS A 208 11.53 -15.18 -1.64
N GLY A 209 11.80 -16.42 -1.24
CA GLY A 209 11.15 -17.62 -1.79
C GLY A 209 9.63 -17.60 -1.63
N ILE A 210 9.12 -17.22 -0.44
CA ILE A 210 7.68 -17.06 -0.20
C ILE A 210 7.09 -15.98 -1.12
N GLY A 211 7.71 -14.81 -1.21
CA GLY A 211 7.19 -13.73 -2.06
C GLY A 211 7.23 -14.06 -3.55
N LEU A 212 8.25 -14.78 -4.04
CA LEU A 212 8.31 -15.27 -5.42
C LEU A 212 7.22 -16.32 -5.69
N PHE A 213 6.95 -17.21 -4.73
CA PHE A 213 5.82 -18.14 -4.84
C PHE A 213 4.47 -17.41 -4.89
N VAL A 214 4.31 -16.35 -4.09
CA VAL A 214 3.10 -15.52 -4.11
C VAL A 214 2.95 -14.79 -5.45
N LEU A 215 4.03 -14.31 -6.05
CA LEU A 215 4.00 -13.70 -7.39
C LEU A 215 3.64 -14.71 -8.48
N LEU A 216 4.17 -15.94 -8.41
CA LEU A 216 3.73 -17.01 -9.30
C LEU A 216 2.23 -17.30 -9.15
N ALA A 217 1.72 -17.31 -7.92
CA ALA A 217 0.29 -17.46 -7.67
C ALA A 217 -0.52 -16.28 -8.25
N LEU A 218 0.01 -15.06 -8.19
CA LEU A 218 -0.58 -13.88 -8.83
C LEU A 218 -0.68 -14.07 -10.35
N ASP A 219 0.38 -14.54 -11.02
CA ASP A 219 0.36 -14.79 -12.47
C ASP A 219 -0.71 -15.82 -12.85
N LEU A 220 -0.88 -16.87 -12.05
CA LEU A 220 -1.95 -17.85 -12.26
C LEU A 220 -3.34 -17.23 -12.10
N VAL A 221 -3.52 -16.32 -11.15
CA VAL A 221 -4.78 -15.57 -10.98
C VAL A 221 -5.03 -14.66 -12.18
N LEU A 222 -4.02 -13.96 -12.69
CA LEU A 222 -4.15 -13.11 -13.89
C LEU A 222 -4.56 -13.92 -15.12
N VAL A 223 -3.96 -15.11 -15.31
CA VAL A 223 -4.34 -16.04 -16.38
C VAL A 223 -5.77 -16.56 -16.20
N LEU A 224 -6.19 -16.81 -14.95
CA LEU A 224 -7.57 -17.19 -14.64
C LEU A 224 -8.55 -16.07 -14.99
N GLU A 225 -8.28 -14.83 -14.64
CA GLU A 225 -9.17 -13.69 -14.94
C GLU A 225 -9.31 -13.44 -16.45
N TRP A 226 -8.22 -13.62 -17.21
CA TRP A 226 -8.30 -13.65 -18.67
C TRP A 226 -9.16 -14.81 -19.18
N GLY A 227 -8.97 -16.03 -18.65
CA GLY A 227 -9.77 -17.20 -19.03
C GLY A 227 -11.26 -17.09 -18.67
N LEU A 228 -11.60 -16.33 -17.64
CA LEU A 228 -12.97 -16.00 -17.23
C LEU A 228 -13.57 -14.83 -18.05
N GLY A 229 -12.76 -14.14 -18.86
CA GLY A 229 -13.18 -13.01 -19.68
C GLY A 229 -13.31 -11.70 -18.90
N TYR A 230 -12.75 -11.59 -17.69
CA TYR A 230 -12.69 -10.34 -16.94
C TYR A 230 -11.58 -9.42 -17.47
N TYR A 231 -10.50 -10.00 -18.00
CA TYR A 231 -9.42 -9.26 -18.64
C TYR A 231 -9.28 -9.62 -20.12
N SER A 232 -8.93 -8.61 -20.90
CA SER A 232 -8.37 -8.75 -22.25
C SER A 232 -6.94 -9.31 -22.20
N LEU A 233 -6.48 -9.85 -23.34
CA LEU A 233 -5.10 -10.35 -23.44
C LEU A 233 -4.05 -9.27 -23.16
N PRO A 234 -4.17 -8.02 -23.66
CA PRO A 234 -3.25 -6.93 -23.31
C PRO A 234 -3.20 -6.62 -21.82
N GLU A 235 -4.35 -6.55 -21.14
CA GLU A 235 -4.42 -6.29 -19.69
C GLU A 235 -3.64 -7.34 -18.91
N MET A 236 -3.90 -8.62 -19.19
CA MET A 236 -3.20 -9.74 -18.56
C MET A 236 -1.69 -9.66 -18.77
N LEU A 237 -1.22 -9.47 -20.02
CA LEU A 237 0.21 -9.46 -20.34
C LEU A 237 0.95 -8.28 -19.69
N TRP A 238 0.36 -7.08 -19.70
CA TRP A 238 0.98 -5.91 -19.07
C TRP A 238 1.03 -6.04 -17.55
N MET A 239 -0.02 -6.59 -16.91
CA MET A 239 -0.03 -6.83 -15.46
C MET A 239 0.98 -7.91 -15.04
N ILE A 240 1.12 -9.01 -15.81
CA ILE A 240 2.20 -9.98 -15.62
C ILE A 240 3.57 -9.29 -15.73
N GLY A 241 3.75 -8.42 -16.73
CA GLY A 241 5.00 -7.65 -16.86
C GLY A 241 5.36 -6.84 -15.61
N VAL A 242 4.36 -6.25 -14.93
CA VAL A 242 4.58 -5.54 -13.65
C VAL A 242 4.84 -6.51 -12.50
N ALA A 243 4.17 -7.67 -12.46
CA ALA A 243 4.44 -8.73 -11.48
C ALA A 243 5.88 -9.26 -11.59
N GLU A 244 6.41 -9.43 -12.80
CA GLU A 244 7.81 -9.83 -13.03
C GLU A 244 8.81 -8.75 -12.58
N LEU A 245 8.49 -7.46 -12.81
CA LEU A 245 9.28 -6.37 -12.24
C LEU A 245 9.25 -6.39 -10.70
N ALA A 246 8.11 -6.74 -10.09
CA ALA A 246 8.02 -6.96 -8.65
C ALA A 246 8.86 -8.14 -8.19
N ALA A 247 8.92 -9.24 -8.95
CA ALA A 247 9.78 -10.40 -8.68
C ALA A 247 11.26 -10.03 -8.69
N VAL A 248 11.69 -9.26 -9.70
CA VAL A 248 13.05 -8.72 -9.79
C VAL A 248 13.36 -7.80 -8.61
N ALA A 249 12.44 -6.89 -8.27
CA ALA A 249 12.61 -6.00 -7.11
C ALA A 249 12.66 -6.76 -5.78
N LEU A 250 11.90 -7.83 -5.62
CA LEU A 250 11.98 -8.69 -4.44
C LEU A 250 13.30 -9.46 -4.39
N PHE A 251 13.70 -10.07 -5.51
CA PHE A 251 14.91 -10.88 -5.58
C PHE A 251 16.17 -10.09 -5.19
N PHE A 252 16.25 -8.83 -5.65
CA PHE A 252 17.38 -7.94 -5.40
C PHE A 252 17.26 -7.09 -4.11
N SER A 253 16.18 -7.24 -3.35
CA SER A 253 16.00 -6.57 -2.05
C SER A 253 17.04 -7.06 -1.03
N ASP A 254 17.61 -6.14 -0.27
CA ASP A 254 18.61 -6.41 0.75
C ASP A 254 18.62 -5.27 1.78
N PRO A 255 18.89 -5.53 3.08
CA PRO A 255 18.96 -4.47 4.10
C PRO A 255 19.92 -3.32 3.78
N GLU A 256 20.98 -3.57 3.00
CA GLU A 256 21.98 -2.57 2.63
C GLU A 256 21.56 -1.71 1.42
N ARG A 257 20.46 -2.04 0.75
CA ARG A 257 19.97 -1.27 -0.40
C ARG A 257 19.59 0.15 0.03
N PRO A 258 19.89 1.17 -0.81
CA PRO A 258 19.59 2.55 -0.47
C PRO A 258 18.07 2.77 -0.40
N GLU A 259 17.63 3.64 0.50
CA GLU A 259 16.21 3.96 0.74
C GLU A 259 15.34 4.18 -0.52
N PRO A 260 15.83 4.88 -1.57
CA PRO A 260 15.07 5.09 -2.82
C PRO A 260 14.70 3.82 -3.58
N TYR A 261 15.47 2.74 -3.38
CA TYR A 261 15.14 1.43 -3.95
C TYR A 261 13.74 0.98 -3.52
N PHE A 262 13.41 1.21 -2.25
CA PHE A 262 12.14 0.82 -1.66
C PHE A 262 11.08 1.91 -1.85
N SER A 263 11.40 3.15 -1.43
CA SER A 263 10.41 4.24 -1.35
C SER A 263 10.00 4.82 -2.71
N VAL A 264 10.80 4.61 -3.75
CA VAL A 264 10.49 5.01 -5.13
C VAL A 264 10.39 3.79 -6.04
N GLY A 265 11.37 2.87 -5.97
CA GLY A 265 11.40 1.69 -6.84
C GLY A 265 10.26 0.71 -6.56
N VAL A 266 10.28 0.06 -5.40
CA VAL A 266 9.27 -0.93 -5.00
C VAL A 266 7.89 -0.29 -4.89
N GLU A 267 7.77 0.84 -4.18
CA GLU A 267 6.50 1.56 -4.02
C GLU A 267 5.91 2.01 -5.38
N GLY A 268 6.78 2.40 -6.32
CA GLY A 268 6.43 2.85 -7.67
C GLY A 268 5.86 1.75 -8.57
N LEU A 269 6.00 0.47 -8.22
CA LEU A 269 5.33 -0.63 -8.92
C LEU A 269 3.80 -0.45 -8.92
N SER A 270 3.25 0.24 -7.92
CA SER A 270 1.84 0.60 -7.86
C SER A 270 1.41 1.56 -8.99
N LEU A 271 2.28 2.51 -9.36
CA LEU A 271 2.05 3.40 -10.49
C LEU A 271 2.18 2.65 -11.82
N LEU A 272 3.15 1.73 -11.90
CA LEU A 272 3.31 0.88 -13.08
C LEU A 272 2.11 -0.05 -13.27
N TRP A 273 1.47 -0.52 -12.20
CA TRP A 273 0.24 -1.31 -12.29
C TRP A 273 -0.89 -0.53 -12.96
N LEU A 274 -1.11 0.73 -12.57
CA LEU A 274 -2.06 1.59 -13.28
C LEU A 274 -1.64 1.82 -14.73
N GLY A 275 -0.35 2.06 -14.98
CA GLY A 275 0.19 2.22 -16.32
C GLY A 275 -0.09 1.00 -17.20
N ALA A 276 0.08 -0.21 -16.68
CA ALA A 276 -0.22 -1.47 -17.35
C ALA A 276 -1.70 -1.55 -17.76
N VAL A 277 -2.61 -1.28 -16.83
CA VAL A 277 -4.06 -1.28 -17.09
C VAL A 277 -4.44 -0.21 -18.12
N ALA A 278 -3.92 1.01 -17.98
CA ALA A 278 -4.25 2.13 -18.86
C ALA A 278 -3.70 1.96 -20.29
N VAL A 279 -2.47 1.45 -20.45
CA VAL A 279 -1.88 1.17 -21.76
C VAL A 279 -2.62 0.04 -22.45
N ALA A 280 -3.10 -0.95 -21.69
CA ALA A 280 -3.87 -2.05 -22.24
C ALA A 280 -5.19 -1.60 -22.88
N GLN A 281 -5.82 -0.51 -22.40
CA GLN A 281 -7.04 0.07 -23.00
C GLN A 281 -6.83 0.66 -24.40
N LEU A 282 -5.59 0.78 -24.88
CA LEU A 282 -5.28 1.32 -26.21
C LEU A 282 -5.32 0.26 -27.33
N PHE A 283 -5.52 -1.01 -26.98
CA PHE A 283 -5.53 -2.16 -27.88
C PHE A 283 -6.94 -2.76 -28.00
#